data_AF-A0A060YVR7-F1
#
_entry.id   AF-A0A060YVR7-F1
#
_cell.length_a   1.000
_cell.length_b   1.000
_cell.length_c   1.000
_cell.angle_alpha   90.00
_cell.angle_beta   90.00
_cell.angle_gamma   90.00
#
_symmetry.space_group_name_H-M   'P 1'
#
loop_
_entity.id
_entity.type
_entity.pdbx_description
1 polymer ?
#
loop_
_entity_poly.entity_id
_entity_poly.type
_entity_poly.pdbx_seq_one_letter_code
_entity_poly.pdbx_strand_id
1 'polypeptide(L)'
;MNAVVQCLSNTDLLAEYLGLERYKLDLSRRRINGIVKSEDTQHARGEVTEQLASLVRALWTLEYIPQLSVEFKSIVSKYGSQFRGNSQHDALEFLLWLLDRVHEDVNLSSCSNNNNKTKAPGKVRVPSPSTVTQSH
;
A
#
# COMPACT_ATOMS: atom_id res chain seq x y z
N MET A 1 10.90 -12.74 -3.04
CA MET A 1 10.32 -11.85 -4.07
C MET A 1 9.98 -12.58 -5.37
N ASN A 2 10.93 -13.21 -6.05
CA ASN A 2 10.67 -13.90 -7.34
C ASN A 2 9.52 -14.91 -7.27
N ALA A 3 9.45 -15.73 -6.21
CA ALA A 3 8.36 -16.69 -6.01
C ALA A 3 6.98 -16.02 -6.04
N VAL A 4 6.83 -14.87 -5.36
CA VAL A 4 5.58 -14.10 -5.34
C VAL A 4 5.24 -13.57 -6.72
N VAL A 5 6.21 -12.98 -7.43
CA VAL A 5 5.99 -12.50 -8.81
C VAL A 5 5.52 -13.64 -9.71
N GLN A 6 6.13 -14.82 -9.59
CA GLN A 6 5.72 -16.00 -10.35
C GLN A 6 4.30 -16.45 -9.97
N CYS A 7 3.94 -16.48 -8.68
CA CYS A 7 2.57 -16.81 -8.26
C CYS A 7 1.53 -15.82 -8.80
N LEU A 8 1.83 -14.51 -8.75
CA LEU A 8 0.93 -13.48 -9.30
C LEU A 8 0.82 -13.57 -10.81
N SER A 9 1.92 -13.88 -11.51
CA SER A 9 1.92 -14.07 -12.96
C SER A 9 1.10 -15.29 -13.40
N ASN A 10 0.91 -16.27 -12.53
CA ASN A 10 0.07 -17.45 -12.76
C ASN A 10 -1.36 -17.29 -12.22
N THR A 11 -1.73 -16.09 -11.75
CA THR A 11 -3.08 -15.77 -11.32
C THR A 11 -3.80 -15.06 -12.46
N ASP A 12 -4.52 -15.80 -13.29
CA ASP A 12 -5.05 -15.34 -14.59
C ASP A 12 -5.71 -13.96 -14.56
N LEU A 13 -6.65 -13.73 -13.63
CA LEU A 13 -7.37 -12.46 -13.54
C LEU A 13 -6.45 -11.26 -13.25
N LEU A 14 -5.44 -11.46 -12.40
CA LEU A 14 -4.49 -10.41 -12.04
C LEU A 14 -3.48 -10.19 -13.17
N ALA A 15 -3.00 -11.27 -13.78
CA ALA A 15 -2.10 -11.23 -14.91
C ALA A 15 -2.75 -10.51 -16.12
N GLU A 16 -3.99 -10.82 -16.44
CA GLU A 16 -4.77 -10.15 -17.50
C GLU A 16 -4.95 -8.66 -17.17
N TYR A 17 -5.35 -8.34 -15.93
CA TYR A 17 -5.57 -6.96 -15.50
C TYR A 17 -4.30 -6.09 -15.61
N LEU A 18 -3.15 -6.63 -15.19
CA LEU A 18 -1.86 -5.96 -15.27
C LEU A 18 -1.32 -5.92 -16.71
N GLY A 19 -1.40 -7.02 -17.44
CA GLY A 19 -0.87 -7.19 -18.79
C GLY A 19 -1.60 -6.33 -19.83
N LEU A 20 -2.92 -6.21 -19.72
CA LEU A 20 -3.75 -5.33 -20.57
C LEU A 20 -3.78 -3.88 -20.09
N GLU A 21 -2.97 -3.52 -19.10
CA GLU A 21 -2.88 -2.16 -18.52
C GLU A 21 -4.21 -1.59 -18.01
N ARG A 22 -5.17 -2.44 -17.64
CA ARG A 22 -6.50 -2.02 -17.18
C ARG A 22 -6.41 -1.13 -15.92
N TYR A 23 -5.38 -1.35 -15.11
CA TYR A 23 -5.05 -0.52 -13.94
C TYR A 23 -4.86 0.97 -14.25
N LYS A 24 -4.40 1.32 -15.46
CA LYS A 24 -4.20 2.73 -15.85
C LYS A 24 -5.51 3.51 -15.90
N LEU A 25 -6.62 2.87 -16.26
CA LEU A 25 -7.95 3.50 -16.25
C LEU A 25 -8.36 3.87 -14.84
N ASP A 26 -8.10 2.99 -13.87
CA ASP A 26 -8.44 3.21 -12.47
C ASP A 26 -7.53 4.28 -11.82
N LEU A 27 -6.23 4.28 -12.16
CA LEU A 27 -5.31 5.37 -11.80
C LEU A 27 -5.76 6.71 -12.41
N SER A 28 -6.22 6.72 -13.66
CA SER A 28 -6.70 7.94 -14.35
C SER A 28 -8.00 8.46 -13.75
N ARG A 29 -8.95 7.58 -13.41
CA ARG A 29 -10.18 7.95 -12.68
C ARG A 29 -9.87 8.59 -11.35
N ARG A 30 -8.85 8.10 -10.64
CA ARG A 30 -8.36 8.72 -9.40
C ARG A 30 -7.82 10.14 -9.63
N ARG A 31 -7.10 10.39 -10.73
CA ARG A 31 -6.60 11.73 -11.09
C ARG A 31 -7.75 12.75 -11.25
N ILE A 32 -8.84 12.30 -11.87
CA ILE A 32 -10.02 13.14 -12.16
C ILE A 32 -10.88 13.36 -10.90
N ASN A 33 -10.99 12.37 -10.01
CA ASN A 33 -11.87 12.42 -8.82
C ASN A 33 -11.33 13.26 -7.64
N GLY A 34 -10.26 14.04 -7.83
CA GLY A 34 -10.13 15.31 -7.10
C GLY A 34 -9.58 15.30 -5.66
N ILE A 35 -8.63 14.42 -5.30
CA ILE A 35 -7.71 14.75 -4.18
C ILE A 35 -6.43 15.31 -4.80
N VAL A 36 -6.37 16.63 -4.93
CA VAL A 36 -5.16 17.39 -5.26
C VAL A 36 -4.18 17.25 -4.09
N LYS A 37 -3.49 16.10 -4.04
CA LYS A 37 -2.14 16.05 -3.47
C LYS A 37 -1.19 16.48 -4.59
N SER A 38 -0.12 17.20 -4.22
CA SER A 38 0.95 17.66 -5.12
C SER A 38 1.24 16.64 -6.24
N GLU A 39 1.52 17.13 -7.44
CA GLU A 39 1.98 16.34 -8.60
C GLU A 39 3.09 15.34 -8.21
N ASP A 40 3.99 15.71 -7.29
CA ASP A 40 5.04 14.83 -6.75
C ASP A 40 4.50 13.64 -5.95
N THR A 41 3.40 13.84 -5.20
CA THR A 41 2.74 12.78 -4.41
C THR A 41 1.87 11.89 -5.29
N GLN A 42 1.42 12.38 -6.44
CA GLN A 42 0.69 11.58 -7.42
C GLN A 42 1.64 10.69 -8.22
N HIS A 43 2.77 11.23 -8.71
CA HIS A 43 3.80 10.45 -9.38
C HIS A 43 4.36 9.33 -8.49
N ALA A 44 4.55 9.59 -7.19
CA ALA A 44 4.98 8.56 -6.24
C ALA A 44 3.93 7.46 -5.95
N ARG A 45 2.65 7.66 -6.35
CA ARG A 45 1.54 6.74 -6.02
C ARG A 45 1.02 6.07 -7.29
N GLY A 46 1.60 4.91 -7.58
CA GLY A 46 1.36 4.12 -8.79
C GLY A 46 2.62 3.38 -9.26
N GLU A 47 3.81 3.88 -8.90
CA GLU A 47 5.10 3.33 -9.39
C GLU A 47 5.27 1.84 -9.10
N VAL A 48 4.80 1.35 -7.94
CA VAL A 48 4.90 -0.08 -7.59
C VAL A 48 4.04 -0.91 -8.53
N THR A 49 2.80 -0.46 -8.77
CA THR A 49 1.85 -1.13 -9.66
C THR A 49 2.32 -1.09 -11.11
N GLU A 50 2.86 0.04 -11.57
CA GLU A 50 3.41 0.18 -12.92
C GLU A 50 4.61 -0.74 -13.15
N GLN A 51 5.55 -0.80 -12.21
CA GLN A 51 6.70 -1.70 -12.34
C GLN A 51 6.30 -3.17 -12.26
N LEU A 52 5.36 -3.52 -11.37
CA LEU A 52 4.81 -4.88 -11.33
C LEU A 52 4.14 -5.24 -12.67
N ALA A 53 3.34 -4.34 -13.24
CA ALA A 53 2.69 -4.56 -14.52
C ALA A 53 3.69 -4.71 -15.68
N SER A 54 4.73 -3.87 -15.72
CA SER A 54 5.81 -3.98 -16.70
C SER A 54 6.51 -5.34 -16.63
N LEU A 55 6.84 -5.79 -15.41
CA LEU A 55 7.48 -7.08 -15.18
C LEU A 55 6.57 -8.25 -15.58
N VAL A 56 5.30 -8.24 -15.15
CA VAL A 56 4.33 -9.29 -15.51
C VAL A 56 4.12 -9.33 -17.02
N ARG A 57 3.94 -8.18 -17.68
CA ARG A 57 3.78 -8.15 -19.14
C ARG A 57 4.97 -8.77 -19.84
N ALA A 58 6.19 -8.41 -19.47
CA ALA A 58 7.40 -8.96 -20.09
C ALA A 58 7.52 -10.48 -19.92
N LEU A 59 7.05 -11.03 -18.79
CA LEU A 59 6.97 -12.48 -18.59
C LEU A 59 5.98 -13.14 -19.57
N TRP A 60 4.82 -12.51 -19.79
CA TRP A 60 3.78 -13.03 -20.68
C TRP A 60 4.08 -12.81 -22.17
N THR A 61 4.80 -11.75 -22.55
CA THR A 61 5.23 -11.50 -23.93
C THR A 61 6.53 -12.21 -24.29
N LEU A 62 7.15 -12.94 -23.36
CA LEU A 62 8.46 -13.57 -23.50
C LEU A 62 9.59 -12.56 -23.80
N GLU A 63 9.42 -11.30 -23.40
CA GLU A 63 10.39 -10.20 -23.55
C GLU A 63 11.12 -9.87 -22.24
N TYR A 64 11.09 -10.80 -21.28
CA TYR A 64 11.72 -10.62 -19.98
C TYR A 64 13.24 -10.42 -20.11
N ILE A 65 13.73 -9.34 -19.50
CA ILE A 65 15.16 -9.10 -19.25
C ILE A 65 15.43 -8.94 -17.74
N PRO A 66 16.60 -9.37 -17.23
CA PRO A 66 16.93 -9.28 -15.80
C PRO A 66 16.80 -7.89 -15.19
N GLN A 67 16.99 -6.84 -16.00
CA GLN A 67 16.89 -5.44 -15.60
C GLN A 67 15.51 -5.08 -15.04
N LEU A 68 14.43 -5.68 -15.56
CA LEU A 68 13.06 -5.44 -15.07
C LEU A 68 12.88 -5.89 -13.61
N SER A 69 13.51 -7.01 -13.23
CA SER A 69 13.50 -7.48 -11.85
C SER A 69 14.30 -6.55 -10.93
N VAL A 70 15.38 -5.95 -11.43
CA VAL A 70 16.20 -4.98 -10.68
C VAL A 70 15.41 -3.68 -10.46
N GLU A 71 14.74 -3.18 -11.49
CA GLU A 71 13.89 -1.99 -11.41
C GLU A 71 12.72 -2.20 -10.44
N PHE A 72 12.05 -3.35 -10.54
CA PHE A 72 11.00 -3.72 -9.60
C PHE A 72 11.54 -3.80 -8.17
N LYS A 73 12.70 -4.45 -7.95
CA LYS A 73 13.34 -4.50 -6.62
C LYS A 73 13.70 -3.11 -6.09
N SER A 74 14.15 -2.21 -6.95
CA SER A 74 14.48 -0.83 -6.59
C SER A 74 13.24 -0.08 -6.08
N ILE A 75 12.13 -0.17 -6.81
CA ILE A 75 10.86 0.43 -6.42
C ILE A 75 10.30 -0.20 -5.13
N VAL A 76 10.38 -1.52 -4.98
CA VAL A 76 10.00 -2.19 -3.72
C VAL A 76 10.86 -1.67 -2.56
N SER A 77 12.16 -1.49 -2.75
CA SER A 77 13.07 -0.99 -1.69
C SER A 77 12.85 0.48 -1.36
N LYS A 78 12.38 1.27 -2.34
CA LYS A 78 12.00 2.69 -2.17
C LYS A 78 10.80 2.80 -1.23
N TYR A 79 9.78 1.96 -1.41
CA TYR A 79 8.50 2.08 -0.71
C TYR A 79 8.29 1.13 0.47
N GLY A 80 8.92 -0.03 0.45
CA GLY A 80 8.91 -1.01 1.54
C GLY A 80 10.27 -1.02 2.22
N SER A 81 10.44 -0.19 3.25
CA SER A 81 11.71 -0.08 3.99
C SER A 81 12.20 -1.43 4.53
N GLN A 82 11.28 -2.32 4.91
CA GLN A 82 11.56 -3.68 5.37
C GLN A 82 12.14 -4.61 4.30
N PHE A 83 11.97 -4.29 3.01
CA PHE A 83 12.52 -5.05 1.88
C PHE A 83 13.80 -4.41 1.31
N ARG A 84 14.42 -3.47 2.03
CA ARG A 84 15.71 -2.89 1.62
C ARG A 84 16.85 -3.88 1.85
N GLY A 85 17.89 -3.76 1.02
CA GLY A 85 19.03 -4.67 1.05
C GLY A 85 18.77 -5.99 0.36
N ASN A 86 19.64 -6.96 0.63
CA ASN A 86 19.71 -8.27 -0.03
C ASN A 86 19.50 -9.44 0.94
N SER A 87 18.97 -9.17 2.13
CA SER A 87 18.59 -10.23 3.07
C SER A 87 17.47 -11.10 2.51
N GLN A 88 17.34 -12.32 3.03
CA GLN A 88 16.16 -13.13 2.75
C GLN A 88 14.94 -12.52 3.44
N HIS A 89 13.82 -12.54 2.73
CA HIS A 89 12.54 -12.03 3.22
C HIS A 89 11.49 -13.13 3.11
N ASP A 90 10.55 -13.15 4.05
CA ASP A 90 9.40 -14.05 4.00
C ASP A 90 8.56 -13.73 2.75
N ALA A 91 8.18 -14.76 2.00
CA ALA A 91 7.39 -14.62 0.79
C ALA A 91 5.96 -14.16 1.10
N LEU A 92 5.37 -14.60 2.22
CA LEU A 92 4.02 -14.23 2.61
C LEU A 92 3.96 -12.75 3.02
N GLU A 93 4.93 -12.30 3.82
CA GLU A 93 5.04 -10.90 4.21
C GLU A 93 5.17 -9.99 2.97
N PHE A 94 6.00 -10.40 2.01
CA PHE A 94 6.15 -9.67 0.76
C PHE A 94 4.87 -9.67 -0.08
N LEU A 95 4.16 -10.80 -0.17
CA LEU A 95 2.91 -10.92 -0.90
C LEU A 95 1.84 -9.97 -0.34
N LEU A 96 1.62 -10.02 0.98
CA LEU A 96 0.61 -9.19 1.65
C LEU A 96 0.90 -7.71 1.42
N TRP A 97 2.15 -7.28 1.65
CA TRP A 97 2.55 -5.90 1.40
C TRP A 97 2.34 -5.48 -0.06
N LEU A 98 2.68 -6.35 -1.02
CA LEU A 98 2.56 -6.03 -2.44
C LEU A 98 1.10 -5.87 -2.86
N LEU A 99 0.22 -6.75 -2.39
CA LEU A 99 -1.22 -6.68 -2.67
C LEU A 99 -1.85 -5.44 -2.05
N ASP A 100 -1.52 -5.13 -0.79
CA ASP A 100 -1.95 -3.90 -0.13
C ASP A 100 -1.50 -2.67 -0.93
N ARG A 101 -0.26 -2.68 -1.43
CA ARG A 101 0.29 -1.57 -2.20
C ARG A 101 -0.40 -1.37 -3.54
N VAL A 102 -0.66 -2.46 -4.28
CA VAL A 102 -1.40 -2.42 -5.54
C VAL A 102 -2.83 -1.96 -5.30
N HIS A 103 -3.46 -2.44 -4.23
CA HIS A 103 -4.80 -2.03 -3.84
C HIS A 103 -4.86 -0.52 -3.52
N GLU A 104 -3.92 0.01 -2.74
CA GLU A 104 -3.86 1.44 -2.41
C GLU A 104 -3.48 2.35 -3.59
N ASP A 105 -2.75 1.83 -4.58
CA ASP A 105 -2.44 2.56 -5.81
C ASP A 105 -3.68 2.69 -6.72
N VAL A 106 -4.52 1.63 -6.78
CA VAL A 106 -5.70 1.54 -7.66
C VAL A 106 -6.98 2.09 -7.02
N ASN A 107 -7.21 1.88 -5.72
CA ASN A 107 -8.46 2.23 -5.05
C ASN A 107 -8.39 3.56 -4.25
N LEU A 108 -9.51 4.29 -4.26
CA LEU A 108 -9.70 5.59 -3.58
C LEU A 108 -10.04 5.46 -2.08
N SER A 109 -10.37 4.27 -1.56
CA SER A 109 -11.22 4.14 -0.37
C SER A 109 -10.54 4.30 0.98
N SER A 110 -9.24 4.04 1.14
CA SER A 110 -8.68 3.87 2.50
C SER A 110 -7.94 5.08 3.08
N CYS A 111 -7.65 6.11 2.28
CA CYS A 111 -6.93 7.29 2.76
C CYS A 111 -7.82 8.51 3.06
N SER A 112 -9.16 8.38 3.04
CA SER A 112 -10.06 9.50 3.35
C SER A 112 -11.32 9.06 4.12
N ASN A 113 -11.18 8.37 5.26
CA ASN A 113 -12.21 8.45 6.32
C ASN A 113 -11.76 7.93 7.71
N ASN A 114 -10.85 8.60 8.40
CA ASN A 114 -10.60 8.34 9.84
C ASN A 114 -10.28 9.62 10.63
N ASN A 115 -11.05 10.69 10.40
CA ASN A 115 -11.05 11.91 11.22
C ASN A 115 -12.28 12.00 12.13
N ASN A 116 -12.49 10.96 12.93
CA ASN A 116 -13.40 10.98 14.07
C ASN A 116 -12.55 10.66 15.30
N LYS A 117 -11.82 11.69 15.72
CA LYS A 117 -11.34 11.88 17.09
C LYS A 117 -12.49 11.54 18.03
N THR A 118 -12.47 10.35 18.59
CA THR A 118 -13.33 9.96 19.70
C THR A 118 -13.04 10.95 20.82
N LYS A 119 -13.96 11.91 21.00
CA LYS A 119 -14.06 12.69 22.23
C LYS A 119 -14.17 11.69 23.37
N ALA A 120 -13.13 11.61 24.20
CA ALA A 120 -13.20 10.93 25.48
C ALA A 120 -14.36 11.56 26.29
N PRO A 121 -15.30 10.78 26.83
CA PRO A 121 -16.33 11.33 27.69
C PRO A 121 -15.68 11.82 28.99
N GLY A 122 -16.05 13.04 29.39
CA GLY A 122 -15.52 13.73 30.55
C GLY A 122 -15.61 12.86 31.80
N LYS A 123 -14.49 12.75 32.51
CA LYS A 123 -14.41 12.16 33.84
C LYS A 123 -15.26 13.01 34.78
N VAL A 124 -16.43 12.48 35.16
CA VAL A 124 -17.30 13.07 36.17
C VAL A 124 -16.48 13.22 37.46
N ARG A 125 -16.30 14.47 37.89
CA ARG A 125 -15.65 14.83 39.14
C ARG A 125 -16.61 14.51 40.29
N VAL A 126 -16.37 13.40 40.98
CA VAL A 126 -17.04 13.10 42.24
C VAL A 126 -16.44 14.00 43.33
N PRO A 127 -17.23 14.76 44.11
CA PRO A 127 -16.71 15.53 45.23
C PRO A 127 -16.36 14.58 46.39
N SER A 128 -15.16 14.76 46.93
CA SER A 128 -14.62 14.03 48.08
C SER A 128 -15.42 14.30 49.36
N PRO A 129 -15.69 13.30 50.22
CA PRO A 129 -16.32 13.50 51.51
C PRO A 129 -15.32 14.13 52.50
N SER A 130 -15.76 15.18 53.17
CA SER A 130 -15.05 15.88 54.23
C SER A 130 -14.75 14.94 55.39
N THR A 131 -13.48 14.76 55.74
CA THR A 131 -13.10 14.10 56.99
C THR A 131 -13.47 15.02 58.15
N VAL A 132 -14.49 14.62 58.90
CA VAL A 132 -14.71 15.06 60.27
C VAL A 132 -13.60 14.44 61.11
N THR A 133 -12.71 15.26 61.65
CA THR A 133 -11.85 14.86 62.77
C THR A 133 -12.25 15.67 63.99
N GLN A 134 -12.93 15.00 64.90
CA GLN A 134 -13.33 15.49 66.22
C GLN A 134 -12.38 14.86 67.25
N SER A 135 -11.98 15.65 68.25
CA SER A 135 -11.42 15.27 69.57
C SER A 135 -9.99 14.66 69.59
N HIS A 136 -9.08 14.99 70.52
CA HIS A 136 -9.19 15.34 71.94
C HIS A 136 -8.17 16.42 72.35
#